data_AF-A0A1V2LTZ0-F1
#
_entry.id   AF-A0A1V2LTZ0-F1
#
_cell.length_a   1.000
_cell.length_b   1.000
_cell.length_c   1.000
_cell.angle_alpha   90.00
_cell.angle_beta   90.00
_cell.angle_gamma   90.00
#
_symmetry.space_group_name_H-M   'P 1'
#
loop_
_entity.id
_entity.type
_entity.pdbx_description
1 polymer ?
#
loop_
_entity_poly.entity_id
_entity_poly.type
_entity_poly.pdbx_seq_one_letter_code
_entity_poly.pdbx_strand_id
1 'polypeptide(L)'
;MVALSPAIRELRFLLPQTASSLKSFVLNAYPSIKQQHPHLPVLIRECQGIQPTVVVRLEKGVEVKKHVANFSDAELKSFLQNP
;
A
#
# COMPACT_ATOMS: atom_id res chain seq x y z
N MET A 1 -10.65 -1.55 10.00
CA MET A 1 -10.95 -2.19 8.70
C MET A 1 -10.31 -1.35 7.61
N VAL A 2 -9.55 -1.93 6.68
CA VAL A 2 -8.93 -1.19 5.57
C VAL A 2 -9.83 -1.37 4.36
N ALA A 3 -10.59 -0.33 4.02
CA ALA A 3 -11.39 -0.34 2.80
C ALA A 3 -10.53 0.12 1.62
N LEU A 4 -10.60 -0.60 0.52
CA LEU A 4 -9.91 -0.24 -0.72
C LEU A 4 -10.90 0.34 -1.71
N SER A 5 -10.45 1.32 -2.50
CA SER A 5 -11.24 1.78 -3.64
C SER A 5 -11.49 0.60 -4.61
N PRO A 6 -12.72 0.43 -5.12
CA PRO A 6 -13.03 -0.60 -6.09
C PRO A 6 -12.28 -0.42 -7.40
N ALA A 7 -11.64 0.74 -7.64
CA ALA A 7 -10.82 1.01 -8.82
C ALA A 7 -9.41 0.39 -8.75
N ILE A 8 -8.96 -0.08 -7.59
CA ILE A 8 -7.59 -0.59 -7.42
C ILE A 8 -7.47 -1.99 -8.05
N ARG A 9 -6.47 -2.17 -8.91
CA ARG A 9 -6.14 -3.44 -9.58
C ARG A 9 -4.85 -4.06 -9.08
N GLU A 10 -3.91 -3.27 -8.58
CA GLU A 10 -2.66 -3.79 -8.03
C GLU A 10 -2.10 -2.86 -6.95
N LEU A 11 -1.55 -3.43 -5.89
CA LEU A 11 -0.82 -2.71 -4.84
C LEU A 11 0.63 -3.15 -4.83
N ARG A 12 1.55 -2.19 -4.75
CA ARG A 12 2.97 -2.45 -4.53
C ARG A 12 3.47 -1.63 -3.35
N PHE A 13 4.02 -2.31 -2.35
CA PHE A 13 4.66 -1.71 -1.19
C PHE A 13 6.17 -1.84 -1.34
N LEU A 14 6.86 -0.71 -1.36
CA LEU A 14 8.32 -0.60 -1.34
C LEU A 14 8.73 -0.24 0.08
N LEU A 15 9.31 -1.20 0.79
CA LEU A 15 9.67 -1.08 2.20
C LEU A 15 11.18 -0.90 2.34
N PRO A 16 11.66 0.22 2.88
CA PRO A 16 13.04 0.34 3.29
C PRO A 16 13.31 -0.39 4.59
N GLN A 17 14.53 -0.92 4.70
CA GLN A 17 15.01 -1.63 5.89
C GLN A 17 14.92 -0.81 7.19
N THR A 18 14.93 0.52 7.08
CA THR A 18 14.86 1.46 8.21
C THR A 18 13.44 1.92 8.56
N ALA A 19 12.44 1.73 7.70
CA ALA A 19 11.08 2.21 7.96
C ALA A 19 10.21 1.17 8.68
N SER A 20 10.31 1.15 10.00
CA SER A 20 9.53 0.26 10.88
C SER A 20 8.02 0.50 10.81
N SER A 21 7.59 1.75 10.57
CA SER A 21 6.17 2.14 10.58
C SER A 21 5.37 1.52 9.43
N LEU A 22 5.86 1.64 8.20
CA LEU A 22 5.21 1.07 7.02
C LEU A 22 5.16 -0.47 7.08
N LYS A 23 6.23 -1.09 7.58
CA LYS A 23 6.32 -2.55 7.74
C LYS A 23 5.24 -3.06 8.70
N SER A 24 5.11 -2.42 9.87
CA SER A 24 4.05 -2.74 10.83
C SER A 24 2.65 -2.50 10.27
N PHE A 25 2.45 -1.44 9.48
CA PHE A 25 1.18 -1.18 8.80
C PHE A 25 0.82 -2.31 7.84
N VAL A 26 1.75 -2.71 6.96
CA VAL A 26 1.51 -3.78 5.98
C VAL A 26 1.22 -5.11 6.68
N LEU A 27 1.95 -5.46 7.74
CA LEU A 27 1.72 -6.70 8.51
C LEU A 27 0.29 -6.77 9.09
N ASN A 28 -0.24 -5.64 9.59
CA ASN A 28 -1.58 -5.58 10.15
C ASN A 28 -2.68 -5.47 9.07
N ALA A 29 -2.43 -4.71 8.00
CA ALA A 29 -3.41 -4.42 6.97
C ALA A 29 -3.56 -5.55 5.93
N TYR A 30 -2.45 -6.22 5.57
CA TYR A 30 -2.40 -7.27 4.55
C TYR A 30 -3.42 -8.39 4.74
N PRO A 31 -3.59 -9.01 5.93
CA PRO A 31 -4.58 -10.08 6.10
C PRO A 31 -6.00 -9.59 5.85
N SER A 32 -6.37 -8.40 6.32
CA SER A 32 -7.69 -7.81 6.05
C SER A 32 -7.91 -7.53 4.57
N ILE A 33 -6.90 -6.95 3.89
CA ILE A 33 -6.96 -6.68 2.45
C ILE A 33 -7.16 -7.98 1.66
N LYS A 34 -6.41 -9.03 1.98
CA LYS A 34 -6.47 -10.29 1.24
C LYS A 34 -7.77 -11.06 1.50
N GLN A 35 -8.32 -10.97 2.71
CA GLN A 35 -9.64 -11.53 3.01
C GLN A 35 -10.76 -10.84 2.23
N GLN A 36 -10.72 -9.50 2.13
CA GLN A 36 -11.74 -8.74 1.39
C GLN A 36 -11.57 -8.83 -0.13
N HIS A 37 -10.32 -8.91 -0.61
CA HIS A 37 -10.00 -8.94 -2.04
C HIS A 37 -8.98 -10.06 -2.36
N PRO A 38 -9.41 -11.34 -2.39
CA PRO A 38 -8.52 -12.48 -2.61
C PRO A 38 -7.81 -12.46 -3.97
N HIS A 39 -8.44 -11.89 -4.99
CA HIS A 39 -7.88 -11.78 -6.35
C HIS A 39 -6.97 -10.57 -6.56
N LEU A 40 -6.85 -9.67 -5.56
CA LEU A 40 -5.99 -8.50 -5.70
C LEU A 40 -4.51 -8.92 -5.60
N PRO A 41 -3.69 -8.60 -6.61
CA PRO A 41 -2.24 -8.73 -6.53
C PRO A 41 -1.68 -7.66 -5.59
N VAL A 42 -1.03 -8.11 -4.53
CA VAL A 42 -0.31 -7.27 -3.56
C VAL A 42 1.16 -7.68 -3.58
N LEU A 43 2.01 -6.78 -4.05
CA LEU A 43 3.46 -6.98 -4.10
C LEU A 43 4.10 -6.27 -2.93
N ILE A 44 4.90 -7.00 -2.16
CA ILE A 44 5.65 -6.48 -1.02
C ILE A 44 7.12 -6.66 -1.36
N ARG A 45 7.88 -5.56 -1.44
CA ARG A 45 9.30 -5.58 -1.81
C ARG A 45 10.09 -4.81 -0.78
N GLU A 46 11.03 -5.49 -0.12
CA GLU A 46 12.05 -4.82 0.66
C GLU A 46 13.14 -4.28 -0.28
N CYS A 47 13.55 -3.03 -0.06
CA CYS A 47 14.52 -2.34 -0.89
C CYS A 47 15.45 -1.48 -0.04
N GLN A 48 16.70 -1.28 -0.49
CA GLN A 48 17.69 -0.47 0.23
C GLN A 48 17.83 0.91 -0.42
N GLY A 49 17.94 1.96 0.40
CA GLY A 49 18.23 3.32 -0.08
C GLY A 49 17.07 4.08 -0.72
N ILE A 50 15.85 3.54 -0.69
CA ILE A 50 14.63 4.25 -1.16
C ILE A 50 13.70 4.60 0.00
N GLN A 51 12.96 5.70 -0.17
CA GLN A 51 11.95 6.10 0.79
C GLN A 51 10.75 5.13 0.75
N PRO A 52 10.05 4.93 1.87
CA PRO A 52 8.86 4.08 1.90
C PRO A 52 7.84 4.63 0.90
N THR A 53 7.43 3.77 -0.03
CA THR A 53 6.64 4.17 -1.19
C THR A 53 5.53 3.16 -1.41
N VAL A 54 4.33 3.66 -1.67
CA VAL A 54 3.20 2.83 -2.11
C VAL A 54 2.91 3.18 -3.55
N VAL A 55 2.76 2.14 -4.37
CA VAL A 55 2.31 2.27 -5.76
C VAL A 55 0.98 1.56 -5.87
N VAL A 56 0.00 2.26 -6.43
CA VAL A 56 -1.34 1.75 -6.66
C VAL A 56 -1.59 1.81 -8.16
N ARG A 57 -1.97 0.68 -8.75
CA ARG A 57 -2.46 0.64 -10.12
C ARG A 57 -3.97 0.65 -10.09
N LEU A 58 -4.57 1.59 -10.80
CA LEU A 58 -6.00 1.77 -10.95
C LEU A 58 -6.49 1.16 -12.26
N GLU A 59 -7.80 1.19 -12.45
CA GLU A 59 -8.43 0.95 -13.73
C GLU A 59 -7.86 1.85 -14.84
N LYS A 60 -7.96 1.39 -16.09
CA LYS A 60 -7.45 2.09 -17.28
C LYS A 60 -5.93 2.28 -17.31
N GLY A 61 -5.18 1.53 -16.50
CA GLY A 61 -3.71 1.51 -16.52
C GLY A 61 -3.05 2.70 -15.83
N VAL A 62 -3.80 3.48 -15.04
CA VAL A 62 -3.24 4.62 -14.29
C VAL A 62 -2.46 4.10 -13.09
N GLU A 63 -1.20 4.51 -12.95
CA GLU A 63 -0.35 4.14 -11.80
C GLU A 63 -0.07 5.38 -10.94
N VAL A 64 -0.48 5.34 -9.68
CA VAL A 64 -0.24 6.39 -8.69
C VAL A 64 0.88 5.94 -7.76
N LYS A 65 1.98 6.70 -7.75
CA LYS A 65 3.12 6.48 -6.85
C LYS A 65 3.15 7.56 -5.79
N LYS A 66 3.14 7.16 -4.51
CA LYS A 66 3.17 8.09 -3.37
C LYS A 66 4.27 7.71 -2.39
N HIS A 67 5.10 8.69 -2.04
CA HIS A 67 6.06 8.57 -0.96
C HIS A 67 5.37 8.81 0.38
N VAL A 68 5.56 7.88 1.31
CA VAL A 68 4.78 7.79 2.56
C VAL A 68 5.67 7.83 3.80
N ALA A 69 6.83 8.48 3.69
CA ALA A 69 7.80 8.61 4.78
C ALA A 69 7.23 9.30 6.02
N ASN A 70 6.32 10.27 5.82
CA ASN A 70 5.71 11.06 6.90
C ASN A 70 4.22 10.73 7.12
N PHE A 71 3.72 9.64 6.54
CA PHE A 71 2.31 9.31 6.64
C PHE A 71 2.05 8.48 7.91
N SER A 72 1.02 8.87 8.65
CA SER A 72 0.44 8.04 9.72
C SER A 72 -0.38 6.89 9.11
N ASP A 73 -0.66 5.86 9.89
CA ASP A 73 -1.50 4.73 9.44
C ASP A 73 -2.93 5.14 9.05
N ALA A 74 -3.47 6.21 9.62
CA ALA A 74 -4.75 6.79 9.22
C ALA A 74 -4.69 7.42 7.82
N GLU A 75 -3.66 8.21 7.54
CA GLU A 75 -3.43 8.84 6.23
C GLU A 75 -3.21 7.80 5.14
N LEU A 76 -2.49 6.71 5.45
CA LEU A 76 -2.31 5.57 4.55
C LEU A 76 -3.63 4.89 4.21
N LYS A 77 -4.52 4.71 5.19
CA LYS A 77 -5.85 4.12 4.95
C LYS A 77 -6.70 5.04 4.07
N SER A 78 -6.67 6.34 4.33
CA SER A 78 -7.40 7.34 3.54
C SER A 78 -6.91 7.37 2.09
N PHE A 79 -5.58 7.33 1.88
CA PHE A 79 -4.98 7.24 0.54
C PHE A 79 -5.41 5.97 -0.21
N LEU A 80 -5.53 4.83 0.48
CA LEU A 80 -5.98 3.58 -0.13
C LEU A 80 -7.49 3.57 -0.45
N GLN A 81 -8.29 4.41 0.23
CA GLN A 81 -9.71 4.62 -0.06
C GLN A 81 -9.93 5.56 -1.25
N ASN A 82 -9.10 6.60 -1.39
CA ASN A 82 -9.15 7.59 -2.47
C ASN A 82 -7.74 7.77 -3.10
N PRO A 83 -7.31 6.80 -3.92
CA PRO A 83 -5.99 6.79 -4.53
C PRO A 83 -5.79 7.84 -5.63
#